data_AF-A0A535R599-F1
#
_entry.id   AF-A0A535R599-F1
#
_cell.length_a   1.000
_cell.length_b   1.000
_cell.length_c   1.000
_cell.angle_alpha   90.00
_cell.angle_beta   90.00
_cell.angle_gamma   90.00
#
_symmetry.space_group_name_H-M   'P 1'
#
loop_
_entity.id
_entity.type
_entity.pdbx_description
1 polymer ?
#
loop_
_entity_poly.entity_id
_entity_poly.type
_entity_poly.pdbx_seq_one_letter_code
_entity_poly.pdbx_strand_id
1 'polypeptide(L)'
;MLKFDRQGLIPAVIQDDITGDVLMLAFMNQEAFQRTRETGYTHFFSRSRNAIWRKGEESGHVQEVRAIFVNCEENSLLLRVIQHGAGACHMGYRSCYYRRLQPDGTYETVAERLFEPEVVYANAPAVGAQFIAPLETAMRQLYDAYLYLRDHDLSEESNTSRLLHESLDRVGQGTINQAPTTAPWLYLVSRLADELQELADVQRGEHVHSGQQPDTILEGSQVGYWLLLLAATAKLHYDDFTPHVSMLRGYNERYSADVGTRFIASEQQENC
;
A
#
# COMPACT_ATOMS: atom_id res chain seq x y z
N MET A 1 -24.22 -25.33 15.27
CA MET A 1 -24.70 -24.21 14.42
C MET A 1 -24.40 -22.94 15.19
N LEU A 2 -23.75 -21.94 14.59
CA LEU A 2 -23.29 -20.74 15.33
C LEU A 2 -24.41 -20.10 16.16
N LYS A 3 -24.09 -19.78 17.41
CA LYS A 3 -25.02 -19.20 18.38
C LYS A 3 -24.77 -17.70 18.48
N PHE A 4 -25.58 -16.95 17.73
CA PHE A 4 -25.66 -15.51 17.87
C PHE A 4 -26.37 -15.16 19.18
N ASP A 5 -26.01 -14.03 19.78
CA ASP A 5 -26.64 -13.52 20.99
C ASP A 5 -28.08 -13.05 20.75
N ARG A 6 -28.73 -12.51 21.78
CA ARG A 6 -30.11 -12.00 21.69
C ARG A 6 -30.29 -10.84 20.70
N GLN A 7 -29.20 -10.19 20.30
CA GLN A 7 -29.18 -9.10 19.31
C GLN A 7 -28.82 -9.62 17.92
N GLY A 8 -28.64 -10.94 17.75
CA GLY A 8 -28.24 -11.55 16.48
C GLY A 8 -26.77 -11.33 16.15
N LEU A 9 -25.90 -11.12 17.16
CA LEU A 9 -24.48 -10.83 17.00
C LEU A 9 -23.59 -11.93 17.58
N ILE A 10 -22.42 -12.12 16.97
CA ILE A 10 -21.35 -12.98 17.48
C ILE A 10 -20.04 -12.18 17.55
N PRO A 11 -19.30 -12.23 18.67
CA PRO A 11 -17.98 -11.62 18.75
C PRO A 11 -16.98 -12.37 17.87
N ALA A 12 -16.16 -11.61 17.16
CA ALA A 12 -15.10 -12.09 16.29
C ALA A 12 -13.78 -11.44 16.69
N VAL A 13 -12.84 -12.26 17.17
CA VAL A 13 -11.46 -11.87 17.42
C VAL A 13 -10.68 -12.01 16.12
N ILE A 14 -9.99 -10.94 15.73
CA ILE A 14 -9.15 -10.93 14.54
C ILE A 14 -7.71 -11.03 14.97
N GLN A 15 -7.01 -12.04 14.47
CA GLN A 15 -5.62 -12.31 14.78
C GLN A 15 -4.81 -12.37 13.49
N ASP A 16 -3.63 -11.75 13.50
CA ASP A 16 -2.72 -11.85 12.38
C ASP A 16 -2.21 -13.28 12.19
N ASP A 17 -2.25 -13.77 10.95
CA ASP A 17 -1.87 -15.14 10.64
C ASP A 17 -0.35 -15.35 10.65
N ILE A 18 0.43 -14.29 10.48
CA ILE A 18 1.90 -14.34 10.47
C ILE A 18 2.44 -14.12 11.88
N THR A 19 2.07 -13.01 12.53
CA THR A 19 2.66 -12.63 13.82
C THR A 19 1.98 -13.27 15.02
N GLY A 20 0.71 -13.67 14.86
CA GLY A 20 -0.12 -14.11 15.98
C GLY A 20 -0.67 -12.98 16.85
N ASP A 21 -0.43 -11.72 16.49
CA ASP A 21 -0.97 -10.58 17.23
C ASP A 21 -2.48 -10.50 17.12
N VAL A 22 -3.15 -10.23 18.24
CA VAL A 22 -4.57 -9.86 18.20
C VAL A 22 -4.67 -8.43 17.65
N LEU A 23 -5.38 -8.27 16.54
CA LEU A 23 -5.50 -7.01 15.83
C LEU A 23 -6.69 -6.19 16.33
N MET A 24 -7.85 -6.83 16.45
CA MET A 24 -9.07 -6.17 16.90
C MET A 24 -10.14 -7.19 17.30
N LEU A 25 -11.15 -6.71 18.02
CA LEU A 25 -12.41 -7.42 18.24
C LEU A 25 -13.55 -6.62 17.61
N ALA A 26 -14.43 -7.31 16.90
CA ALA A 26 -15.65 -6.74 16.35
C ALA A 26 -16.81 -7.74 16.44
N PHE A 27 -18.00 -7.31 16.02
CA PHE A 27 -19.20 -8.15 16.01
C PHE A 27 -19.63 -8.43 14.58
N MET A 28 -20.11 -9.64 14.34
CA MET A 28 -20.74 -10.04 13.08
C MET A 28 -22.20 -10.41 13.35
N ASN A 29 -23.12 -9.99 12.48
CA ASN A 29 -24.42 -10.66 12.38
C ASN A 29 -24.32 -11.82 11.38
N GLN A 30 -25.40 -12.58 11.19
CA GLN A 30 -25.42 -13.72 10.29
C GLN A 30 -25.02 -13.36 8.84
N GLU A 31 -25.49 -12.22 8.34
CA GLU A 31 -25.16 -11.76 7.00
C GLU A 31 -23.68 -11.35 6.85
N ALA A 32 -23.12 -10.62 7.82
CA ALA A 32 -21.71 -10.24 7.82
C ALA A 32 -20.79 -11.47 7.86
N PHE A 33 -21.15 -12.49 8.66
CA PHE A 33 -20.43 -13.76 8.67
C PHE A 33 -20.48 -14.47 7.32
N GLN A 34 -21.65 -14.49 6.68
CA GLN A 34 -21.82 -15.13 5.38
C GLN A 34 -21.03 -14.41 4.27
N ARG A 35 -21.09 -13.07 4.22
CA ARG A 35 -20.26 -12.25 3.32
C ARG A 35 -18.77 -12.45 3.54
N THR A 36 -18.35 -12.62 4.80
CA THR A 36 -16.95 -12.91 5.13
C THR A 36 -16.49 -14.23 4.50
N ARG A 37 -17.33 -15.27 4.57
CA ARG A 37 -17.03 -16.58 3.95
C ARG A 37 -17.05 -16.53 2.43
N GLU A 38 -17.96 -15.76 1.85
CA GLU A 38 -18.12 -15.66 0.39
C GLU A 38 -17.00 -14.86 -0.26
N THR A 39 -16.60 -13.74 0.35
CA THR A 39 -15.61 -12.82 -0.23
C THR A 39 -14.17 -13.16 0.15
N GLY A 40 -13.96 -13.92 1.23
CA GLY A 40 -12.63 -14.11 1.81
C GLY A 40 -12.08 -12.88 2.54
N TYR A 41 -12.88 -11.85 2.79
CA TYR A 41 -12.48 -10.64 3.53
C TYR A 41 -13.40 -10.38 4.73
N THR A 42 -12.87 -9.81 5.81
CA THR A 42 -13.68 -9.57 7.02
C THR A 42 -14.78 -8.52 6.78
N HIS A 43 -16.00 -8.90 7.12
CA HIS A 43 -17.17 -8.03 7.17
C HIS A 43 -17.72 -8.01 8.58
N PHE A 44 -18.08 -6.83 9.07
CA PHE A 44 -18.57 -6.63 10.44
C PHE A 44 -19.90 -5.91 10.45
N PHE A 45 -20.62 -6.03 11.57
CA PHE A 45 -21.85 -5.32 11.80
C PHE A 45 -21.65 -4.17 12.79
N SER A 46 -21.92 -2.95 12.34
CA SER A 46 -21.82 -1.74 13.15
C SER A 46 -23.13 -1.50 13.89
N ARG A 47 -23.19 -1.81 15.19
CA ARG A 47 -24.38 -1.61 16.02
C ARG A 47 -24.94 -0.17 15.99
N SER A 48 -24.05 0.82 16.02
CA SER A 48 -24.43 2.24 15.99
C SER A 48 -25.01 2.70 14.65
N ARG A 49 -24.53 2.10 13.55
CA ARG A 49 -24.96 2.43 12.17
C ARG A 49 -26.07 1.50 11.67
N ASN A 50 -26.33 0.43 12.41
CA ASN A 50 -27.21 -0.67 12.02
C ASN A 50 -26.91 -1.18 10.60
N ALA A 51 -25.62 -1.31 10.27
CA ALA A 51 -25.15 -1.57 8.91
C ALA A 51 -23.94 -2.50 8.89
N ILE A 52 -23.83 -3.29 7.81
CA ILE A 52 -22.64 -4.10 7.52
C ILE A 52 -21.60 -3.22 6.84
N TRP A 53 -20.33 -3.46 7.13
CA TRP A 53 -19.20 -2.80 6.49
C TRP A 53 -18.06 -3.79 6.29
N ARG A 54 -17.28 -3.62 5.22
CA ARG A 54 -16.06 -4.40 4.98
C ARG A 54 -14.87 -3.69 5.61
N LYS A 55 -14.00 -4.42 6.33
CA LYS A 55 -12.80 -3.80 6.90
C LYS A 55 -11.92 -3.27 5.79
N GLY A 56 -11.55 -1.98 5.90
CA GLY A 56 -10.67 -1.33 4.94
C GLY A 56 -11.37 -0.87 3.65
N GLU A 57 -12.71 -0.87 3.59
CA GLU A 57 -13.47 -0.39 2.42
C GLU A 57 -13.11 1.05 2.03
N GLU A 58 -12.91 1.94 3.01
CA GLU A 58 -12.51 3.33 2.79
C GLU A 58 -11.00 3.52 2.75
N SER A 59 -10.24 2.74 3.52
CA SER A 59 -8.80 2.98 3.75
C SER A 59 -7.86 2.08 2.97
N GLY A 60 -8.36 1.08 2.25
CA GLY A 60 -7.56 0.01 1.65
C GLY A 60 -6.95 -0.98 2.66
N HIS A 61 -7.06 -0.72 3.98
CA HIS A 61 -6.48 -1.59 5.02
C HIS A 61 -7.38 -2.82 5.29
N VAL A 62 -7.48 -3.69 4.28
CA VAL A 62 -8.36 -4.86 4.27
C VAL A 62 -7.77 -6.04 5.05
N GLN A 63 -8.63 -7.00 5.40
CA GLN A 63 -8.23 -8.21 6.13
C GLN A 63 -8.67 -9.43 5.35
N GLU A 64 -7.71 -10.13 4.77
CA GLU A 64 -7.94 -11.37 4.02
C GLU A 64 -7.98 -12.55 4.98
N VAL A 65 -9.07 -13.32 4.95
CA VAL A 65 -9.32 -14.43 5.87
C VAL A 65 -8.59 -15.68 5.41
N ARG A 66 -7.73 -16.22 6.28
CA ARG A 66 -7.01 -17.50 6.08
C ARG A 66 -7.71 -18.67 6.75
N ALA A 67 -8.23 -18.44 7.96
CA ALA A 67 -8.97 -19.46 8.70
C ALA A 67 -10.01 -18.84 9.64
N ILE A 68 -11.06 -19.61 9.91
CA ILE A 68 -12.11 -19.25 10.88
C ILE A 68 -12.23 -20.40 11.89
N PHE A 69 -11.93 -20.09 13.15
CA PHE A 69 -12.10 -20.99 14.28
C PHE A 69 -13.35 -20.60 15.07
N VAL A 70 -13.98 -21.61 15.66
CA VAL A 70 -15.18 -21.46 16.48
C VAL A 70 -14.86 -21.99 17.87
N ASN A 71 -15.24 -21.27 18.93
CA ASN A 71 -15.01 -21.75 20.28
C ASN A 71 -15.91 -22.94 20.65
N CYS A 72 -15.63 -23.59 21.78
CA CYS A 72 -16.37 -24.78 22.24
C CYS A 72 -17.88 -24.55 22.48
N GLU A 73 -18.30 -23.32 22.75
CA GLU A 73 -19.71 -22.98 22.96
C GLU A 73 -20.44 -22.57 21.68
N GLU A 74 -19.72 -22.44 20.56
CA GLU A 74 -20.18 -21.95 19.26
C GLU A 74 -20.69 -20.50 19.26
N ASN A 75 -20.26 -19.69 20.23
CA ASN A 75 -20.72 -18.32 20.46
C ASN A 75 -19.62 -17.26 20.31
N SER A 76 -18.43 -17.63 19.83
CA SER A 76 -17.40 -16.68 19.42
C SER A 76 -16.54 -17.24 18.29
N LEU A 77 -15.96 -16.33 17.51
CA LEU A 77 -15.08 -16.65 16.38
C LEU A 77 -13.67 -16.12 16.62
N LEU A 78 -12.68 -16.86 16.14
CA LEU A 78 -11.31 -16.39 15.93
C LEU A 78 -11.00 -16.47 14.44
N LEU A 79 -10.80 -15.32 13.81
CA LEU A 79 -10.42 -15.24 12.41
C LEU A 79 -8.91 -14.98 12.32
N ARG A 80 -8.20 -15.89 11.66
CA ARG A 80 -6.82 -15.69 11.26
C ARG A 80 -6.81 -14.96 9.94
N VAL A 81 -6.13 -13.82 9.87
CA VAL A 81 -6.14 -12.94 8.70
C VAL A 81 -4.74 -12.51 8.29
N ILE A 82 -4.57 -12.21 7.01
CA ILE A 82 -3.49 -11.34 6.54
C ILE A 82 -4.05 -9.92 6.52
N GLN A 83 -3.45 -9.03 7.32
CA GLN A 83 -3.77 -7.61 7.26
C GLN A 83 -2.99 -6.95 6.13
N HIS A 84 -3.73 -6.44 5.16
CA HIS A 84 -3.20 -5.59 4.09
C HIS A 84 -3.20 -4.13 4.55
N GLY A 85 -2.23 -3.35 4.10
CA GLY A 85 -1.99 -1.98 4.56
C GLY A 85 -1.37 -1.88 5.96
N ALA A 86 -1.12 -0.65 6.41
CA ALA A 86 -0.26 -0.40 7.57
C ALA A 86 -0.87 -0.85 8.91
N GLY A 87 -2.20 -0.88 9.06
CA GLY A 87 -2.78 -1.30 10.34
C GLY A 87 -4.29 -1.49 10.39
N ALA A 88 -4.72 -2.26 11.39
CA ALA A 88 -6.13 -2.51 11.65
C ALA A 88 -6.81 -1.34 12.38
N CYS A 89 -6.07 -0.58 13.19
CA CYS A 89 -6.62 0.45 14.05
C CYS A 89 -6.74 1.78 13.32
N HIS A 90 -7.91 2.42 13.40
CA HIS A 90 -8.13 3.73 12.79
C HIS A 90 -7.29 4.86 13.40
N MET A 91 -6.65 4.63 14.56
CA MET A 91 -5.75 5.58 15.22
C MET A 91 -4.29 5.51 14.72
N GLY A 92 -4.02 4.76 13.65
CA GLY A 92 -2.71 4.68 13.04
C GLY A 92 -1.88 3.46 13.44
N TYR A 93 -2.41 2.57 14.29
CA TYR A 93 -1.65 1.45 14.85
C TYR A 93 -1.95 0.12 14.15
N ARG A 94 -0.98 -0.81 14.22
CA ARG A 94 -1.15 -2.16 13.68
C ARG A 94 -2.33 -2.90 14.30
N SER A 95 -2.47 -2.78 15.61
CA SER A 95 -3.49 -3.39 16.45
C SER A 95 -4.26 -2.32 17.23
N CYS A 96 -5.54 -2.55 17.50
CA CYS A 96 -6.33 -1.74 18.41
C CYS A 96 -5.83 -1.83 19.87
N TYR A 97 -5.02 -2.83 20.20
CA TYR A 97 -4.45 -3.08 21.52
C TYR A 97 -3.07 -2.39 21.70
N TYR A 98 -2.93 -1.15 21.22
CA TYR A 98 -1.68 -0.37 21.27
C TYR A 98 -1.40 0.30 22.63
N ARG A 99 -2.30 0.16 23.61
CA ARG A 99 -2.17 0.74 24.95
C ARG A 99 -2.14 -0.34 26.03
N ARG A 100 -1.28 -0.13 27.03
CA ARG A 100 -1.20 -0.94 28.24
C ARG A 100 -1.82 -0.19 29.42
N LEU A 101 -2.70 -0.86 30.16
CA LEU A 101 -3.23 -0.36 31.43
C LEU A 101 -2.17 -0.51 32.54
N GLN A 102 -1.83 0.59 33.20
CA GLN A 102 -0.89 0.62 34.32
C GLN A 102 -1.60 0.38 35.66
N PRO A 103 -0.86 -0.05 36.72
CA PRO A 103 -1.44 -0.26 38.05
C PRO A 103 -2.14 0.96 38.66
N ASP A 104 -1.74 2.17 38.27
CA ASP A 104 -2.33 3.44 38.71
C ASP A 104 -3.58 3.86 37.90
N GLY A 105 -3.99 3.04 36.92
CA GLY A 105 -5.14 3.30 36.05
C GLY A 105 -4.84 4.15 34.82
N THR A 106 -3.60 4.59 34.62
CA THR A 106 -3.18 5.32 33.41
C THR A 106 -2.96 4.38 32.21
N TYR A 107 -2.94 4.93 31.00
CA TYR A 107 -2.66 4.19 29.78
C TYR A 107 -1.30 4.60 29.20
N GLU A 108 -0.43 3.62 28.98
CA GLU A 108 0.84 3.79 28.26
C GLU A 108 0.67 3.32 26.80
N THR A 109 1.11 4.12 25.83
CA THR A 109 1.21 3.66 24.44
C THR A 109 2.44 2.78 24.28
N VAL A 110 2.24 1.52 23.88
CA VAL A 110 3.30 0.49 23.80
C VAL A 110 3.59 0.02 22.36
N ALA A 111 3.03 0.70 21.36
CA ALA A 111 3.24 0.41 19.96
C ALA A 111 3.55 1.68 19.16
N GLU A 112 4.28 1.52 18.06
CA GLU A 112 4.55 2.59 17.11
C GLU A 112 3.30 2.91 16.27
N ARG A 113 3.08 4.20 16.02
CA ARG A 113 2.05 4.66 15.07
C ARG A 113 2.62 4.55 13.66
N LEU A 114 1.94 3.77 12.82
CA LEU A 114 2.38 3.42 11.47
C LEU A 114 1.81 4.34 10.38
N PHE A 115 0.75 5.09 10.67
CA PHE A 115 0.15 6.05 9.74
C PHE A 115 -0.66 7.13 10.47
N GLU A 116 -0.88 8.28 9.83
CA GLU A 116 -1.71 9.35 10.39
C GLU A 116 -3.20 9.19 10.02
N PRO A 117 -4.11 9.10 11.01
CA PRO A 117 -5.54 8.92 10.78
C PRO A 117 -6.18 10.01 9.93
N GLU A 118 -5.78 11.27 10.09
CA GLU A 118 -6.34 12.36 9.29
C GLU A 118 -6.00 12.18 7.81
N VAL A 119 -4.87 11.57 7.47
CA VAL A 119 -4.51 11.35 6.06
C VAL A 119 -5.29 10.17 5.47
N VAL A 120 -5.53 9.13 6.27
CA VAL A 120 -6.14 7.87 5.81
C VAL A 120 -7.67 7.87 5.88
N TYR A 121 -8.24 8.60 6.84
CA TYR A 121 -9.67 8.63 7.15
C TYR A 121 -10.28 10.04 7.10
N ALA A 122 -9.52 11.11 6.80
CA ALA A 122 -10.20 12.34 6.43
C ALA A 122 -11.01 12.08 5.17
N ASN A 123 -12.27 12.47 5.24
CA ASN A 123 -12.96 12.96 4.06
C ASN A 123 -12.07 14.04 3.45
N ALA A 124 -11.25 13.67 2.47
CA ALA A 124 -10.59 14.63 1.62
C ALA A 124 -11.70 15.60 1.20
N PRO A 125 -11.53 16.93 1.37
CA PRO A 125 -12.52 17.87 0.86
C PRO A 125 -12.82 17.44 -0.58
N ALA A 126 -14.10 17.41 -0.95
CA ALA A 126 -14.69 16.70 -2.10
C ALA A 126 -14.00 16.92 -3.47
N VAL A 127 -12.98 17.76 -3.54
CA VAL A 127 -12.03 17.94 -4.63
C VAL A 127 -11.07 16.74 -4.78
N GLY A 128 -10.69 16.03 -3.70
CA GLY A 128 -9.70 14.94 -3.76
C GLY A 128 -10.25 13.61 -4.29
N ALA A 129 -11.43 13.19 -3.82
CA ALA A 129 -12.03 11.90 -4.19
C ALA A 129 -12.30 11.73 -5.70
N GLN A 130 -12.52 12.85 -6.41
CA GLN A 130 -12.70 12.85 -7.88
C GLN A 130 -11.43 12.49 -8.65
N PHE A 131 -10.23 12.65 -8.06
CA PHE A 131 -8.97 12.30 -8.71
C PHE A 131 -8.35 10.99 -8.19
N ILE A 132 -8.70 10.57 -6.97
CA ILE A 132 -8.15 9.34 -6.35
C ILE A 132 -8.61 8.11 -7.13
N ALA A 133 -9.91 7.92 -7.32
CA ALA A 133 -10.42 6.71 -7.97
C ALA A 133 -9.98 6.59 -9.45
N PRO A 134 -9.97 7.67 -10.26
CA PRO A 134 -9.41 7.61 -11.61
C PRO A 134 -7.90 7.34 -11.64
N LEU A 135 -7.11 7.97 -10.76
CA LEU A 135 -5.67 7.73 -10.69
C LEU A 135 -5.36 6.30 -10.26
N GLU A 136 -6.04 5.80 -9.25
CA GLU A 136 -5.92 4.40 -8.82
C GLU A 136 -6.24 3.46 -9.99
N THR A 137 -7.36 3.69 -10.68
CA THR A 137 -7.78 2.86 -11.82
C THR A 137 -6.71 2.87 -12.92
N ALA A 138 -6.20 4.04 -13.28
CA ALA A 138 -5.18 4.18 -14.32
C ALA A 138 -3.84 3.51 -13.91
N MET A 139 -3.42 3.68 -12.65
CA MET A 139 -2.20 3.08 -12.14
C MET A 139 -2.30 1.56 -12.01
N ARG A 140 -3.47 1.02 -11.64
CA ARG A 140 -3.74 -0.42 -11.67
C ARG A 140 -3.63 -0.96 -13.08
N GLN A 141 -4.29 -0.32 -14.06
CA GLN A 141 -4.19 -0.72 -15.47
C GLN A 141 -2.75 -0.69 -16.00
N LEU A 142 -1.99 0.33 -15.62
CA LEU A 142 -0.56 0.41 -15.97
C LEU A 142 0.23 -0.74 -15.34
N TYR A 143 0.02 -1.01 -14.05
CA TYR A 143 0.74 -2.07 -13.37
C TYR A 143 0.35 -3.46 -13.88
N ASP A 144 -0.94 -3.69 -14.16
CA ASP A 144 -1.44 -4.91 -14.79
C ASP A 144 -0.78 -5.16 -16.15
N ALA A 145 -0.49 -4.10 -16.92
CA ALA A 145 0.28 -4.25 -18.16
C ALA A 145 1.71 -4.76 -17.89
N TYR A 146 2.39 -4.27 -16.85
CA TYR A 146 3.71 -4.79 -16.47
C TYR A 146 3.65 -6.22 -15.96
N LEU A 147 2.63 -6.58 -15.17
CA LEU A 147 2.40 -7.97 -14.74
C LEU A 147 2.14 -8.89 -15.94
N TYR A 148 1.35 -8.43 -16.92
CA TYR A 148 1.11 -9.16 -18.15
C TYR A 148 2.40 -9.40 -18.93
N LEU A 149 3.22 -8.37 -19.15
CA LEU A 149 4.51 -8.47 -19.85
C LEU A 149 5.54 -9.33 -19.10
N ARG A 150 5.43 -9.41 -17.77
CA ARG A 150 6.24 -10.31 -16.92
C ARG A 150 5.79 -11.76 -17.06
N ASP A 151 4.49 -12.01 -17.11
CA ASP A 151 3.92 -13.36 -17.10
C ASP A 151 3.82 -13.98 -18.51
N HIS A 152 3.91 -13.15 -19.55
CA HIS A 152 3.90 -13.55 -20.95
C HIS A 152 5.18 -13.06 -21.62
N ASP A 153 5.96 -13.99 -22.18
CA ASP A 153 7.19 -13.63 -22.89
C ASP A 153 6.85 -13.04 -24.27
N LEU A 154 7.03 -11.73 -24.38
CA LEU A 154 6.90 -10.92 -25.58
C LEU A 154 8.22 -10.18 -25.86
N SER A 155 9.35 -10.80 -25.52
CA SER A 155 10.69 -10.17 -25.58
C SER A 155 11.10 -9.73 -26.99
N GLU A 156 10.56 -10.36 -28.03
CA GLU A 156 10.80 -9.98 -29.44
C GLU A 156 10.10 -8.66 -29.82
N GLU A 157 9.04 -8.30 -29.10
CA GLU A 157 8.13 -7.19 -29.44
C GLU A 157 8.18 -6.05 -28.42
N SER A 158 8.57 -6.35 -27.18
CA SER A 158 8.57 -5.41 -26.05
C SER A 158 9.88 -5.44 -25.29
N ASN A 159 10.58 -4.30 -25.32
CA ASN A 159 11.78 -4.10 -24.53
C ASN A 159 11.54 -4.31 -23.03
N THR A 160 10.37 -3.88 -22.53
CA THR A 160 9.99 -4.07 -21.12
C THR A 160 9.77 -5.55 -20.80
N SER A 161 9.11 -6.31 -21.68
CA SER A 161 8.97 -7.77 -21.49
C SER A 161 10.34 -8.43 -21.47
N ARG A 162 11.21 -8.09 -22.42
CA ARG A 162 12.60 -8.59 -22.46
C ARG A 162 13.35 -8.32 -21.15
N LEU A 163 13.28 -7.09 -20.63
CA LEU A 163 13.89 -6.73 -19.35
C LEU A 163 13.33 -7.56 -18.18
N LEU A 164 12.02 -7.78 -18.14
CA LEU A 164 11.36 -8.56 -17.09
C LEU A 164 11.77 -10.05 -17.17
N HIS A 165 11.79 -10.66 -18.35
CA HIS A 165 12.16 -12.07 -18.51
C HIS A 165 13.65 -12.33 -18.32
N GLU A 166 14.52 -11.47 -18.86
CA GLU A 166 15.96 -11.52 -18.57
C GLU A 166 16.25 -11.36 -17.07
N SER A 167 15.42 -10.61 -16.35
CA SER A 167 15.50 -10.45 -14.89
C SER A 167 15.04 -11.69 -14.11
N LEU A 168 14.18 -12.52 -14.69
CA LEU A 168 13.57 -13.69 -14.05
C LEU A 168 14.32 -14.99 -14.34
N ASP A 169 14.86 -15.16 -15.55
CA ASP A 169 15.44 -16.41 -16.06
C ASP A 169 16.69 -16.91 -15.32
N ARG A 170 17.28 -16.13 -14.40
CA ARG A 170 18.43 -16.60 -13.58
C ARG A 170 18.15 -16.76 -12.09
N VAL A 171 16.90 -16.64 -11.65
CA VAL A 171 16.50 -16.90 -10.25
C VAL A 171 16.27 -18.40 -10.00
N GLY A 172 16.14 -19.22 -11.06
CA GLY A 172 15.74 -20.63 -10.98
C GLY A 172 16.85 -21.66 -10.69
N GLN A 173 18.13 -21.28 -10.57
CA GLN A 173 19.22 -22.25 -10.35
C GLN A 173 20.28 -21.72 -9.37
N GLY A 174 20.15 -22.04 -8.08
CA GLY A 174 21.28 -21.90 -7.14
C GLY A 174 20.90 -21.72 -5.67
N THR A 175 21.50 -22.53 -4.80
CA THR A 175 21.49 -22.38 -3.35
C THR A 175 22.10 -21.05 -2.90
N ILE A 176 21.47 -20.46 -1.88
CA ILE A 176 21.67 -19.13 -1.25
C ILE A 176 23.11 -18.68 -0.96
N ASN A 177 24.12 -19.56 -1.04
CA ASN A 177 25.50 -19.28 -0.59
C ASN A 177 26.56 -19.31 -1.71
N GLN A 178 26.16 -19.31 -2.98
CA GLN A 178 27.06 -19.12 -4.13
C GLN A 178 26.42 -18.25 -5.21
N ALA A 179 25.89 -17.08 -4.84
CA ALA A 179 25.37 -16.14 -5.83
C ALA A 179 26.55 -15.59 -6.67
N PRO A 180 26.56 -15.76 -8.01
CA PRO A 180 27.52 -15.07 -8.86
C PRO A 180 27.24 -13.57 -8.77
N THR A 181 28.27 -12.75 -8.95
CA THR A 181 28.26 -11.28 -8.85
C THR A 181 27.42 -10.54 -9.91
N THR A 182 26.43 -11.20 -10.53
CA THR A 182 25.50 -10.64 -11.52
C THR A 182 24.12 -11.31 -11.42
N ALA A 183 23.45 -11.12 -10.29
CA ALA A 183 22.04 -11.49 -10.17
C ALA A 183 21.17 -10.51 -11.02
N PRO A 184 20.23 -10.97 -11.85
CA PRO A 184 19.53 -10.09 -12.78
C PRO A 184 18.64 -9.01 -12.13
N TRP A 185 18.17 -9.24 -10.90
CA TRP A 185 17.50 -8.20 -10.12
C TRP A 185 18.44 -7.02 -9.77
N LEU A 186 19.76 -7.26 -9.69
CA LEU A 186 20.75 -6.19 -9.50
C LEU A 186 20.79 -5.23 -10.68
N TYR A 187 20.45 -5.67 -11.89
CA TYR A 187 20.40 -4.77 -13.05
C TYR A 187 19.26 -3.76 -12.92
N LEU A 188 18.06 -4.21 -12.54
CA LEU A 188 16.93 -3.30 -12.32
C LEU A 188 17.21 -2.37 -11.14
N VAL A 189 17.83 -2.88 -10.07
CA VAL A 189 18.25 -2.06 -8.92
C VAL A 189 19.33 -1.05 -9.32
N SER A 190 20.31 -1.43 -10.14
CA SER A 190 21.35 -0.49 -10.59
C SER A 190 20.76 0.59 -11.47
N ARG A 191 19.85 0.25 -12.39
CA ARG A 191 19.16 1.26 -13.21
C ARG A 191 18.34 2.22 -12.37
N LEU A 192 17.58 1.71 -11.39
CA LEU A 192 16.86 2.58 -10.44
C LEU A 192 17.82 3.50 -9.67
N ALA A 193 18.97 3.00 -9.24
CA ALA A 193 19.97 3.80 -8.55
C ALA A 193 20.57 4.88 -9.45
N ASP A 194 20.86 4.57 -10.72
CA ASP A 194 21.33 5.52 -11.72
C ASP A 194 20.30 6.66 -11.89
N GLU A 195 19.03 6.35 -12.15
CA GLU A 195 18.02 7.40 -12.36
C GLU A 195 17.77 8.25 -11.10
N LEU A 196 17.86 7.64 -9.91
CA LEU A 196 17.75 8.37 -8.65
C LEU A 196 18.91 9.36 -8.47
N GLN A 197 20.11 8.96 -8.87
CA GLN A 197 21.28 9.84 -8.86
C GLN A 197 21.14 10.95 -9.90
N GLU A 198 20.71 10.63 -11.13
CA GLU A 198 20.49 11.62 -12.19
C GLU A 198 19.43 12.65 -11.77
N LEU A 199 18.31 12.21 -11.20
CA LEU A 199 17.29 13.11 -10.65
C LEU A 199 17.86 14.01 -9.53
N ALA A 200 18.66 13.45 -8.62
CA ALA A 200 19.30 14.23 -7.56
C ALA A 200 20.27 15.27 -8.12
N ASP A 201 21.00 14.94 -9.18
CA ASP A 201 21.94 15.85 -9.85
C ASP A 201 21.19 16.97 -10.58
N VAL A 202 20.05 16.68 -11.22
CA VAL A 202 19.14 17.70 -11.79
C VAL A 202 18.64 18.65 -10.70
N GLN A 203 18.21 18.13 -9.54
CA GLN A 203 17.76 18.98 -8.42
C GLN A 203 18.87 19.88 -7.88
N ARG A 204 20.13 19.43 -7.93
CA ARG A 204 21.31 20.21 -7.55
C ARG A 204 21.80 21.15 -8.65
N GLY A 205 21.28 21.04 -9.87
CA GLY A 205 21.73 21.79 -11.04
C GLY A 205 23.06 21.29 -11.62
N GLU A 206 23.49 20.09 -11.25
CA GLU A 206 24.76 19.47 -11.69
C GLU A 206 24.60 18.67 -12.98
N HIS A 207 23.37 18.29 -13.34
CA HIS A 207 23.03 17.54 -14.53
C HIS A 207 21.81 18.18 -15.20
N VAL A 208 22.04 19.11 -16.15
CA VAL A 208 20.98 19.85 -16.84
C VAL A 208 21.30 19.90 -18.34
N HIS A 209 20.37 19.40 -19.16
CA HIS A 209 20.47 19.35 -20.62
C HIS A 209 19.52 20.33 -21.29
N SER A 210 18.23 20.23 -20.92
CA SER A 210 17.15 21.00 -21.55
C SER A 210 16.54 22.03 -20.60
N GLY A 211 16.93 21.97 -19.33
CA GLY A 211 16.49 22.87 -18.27
C GLY A 211 16.07 22.07 -17.04
N GLN A 212 16.21 22.68 -15.85
CA GLN A 212 15.99 21.96 -14.61
C GLN A 212 14.57 21.33 -14.51
N GLN A 213 13.53 22.06 -14.95
CA GLN A 213 12.16 21.58 -14.92
C GLN A 213 11.89 20.41 -15.89
N PRO A 214 12.18 20.50 -17.22
CA PRO A 214 11.97 19.38 -18.13
C PRO A 214 12.83 18.16 -17.76
N ASP A 215 14.06 18.36 -17.31
CA ASP A 215 14.94 17.27 -16.89
C ASP A 215 14.42 16.61 -15.59
N THR A 216 13.83 17.39 -14.66
CA THR A 216 13.18 16.83 -13.45
C THR A 216 12.01 15.91 -13.82
N ILE A 217 11.22 16.32 -14.82
CA ILE A 217 10.08 15.52 -15.30
C ILE A 217 10.57 14.23 -15.94
N LEU A 218 11.60 14.33 -16.79
CA LEU A 218 12.20 13.18 -17.45
C LEU A 218 12.73 12.18 -16.41
N GLU A 219 13.68 12.58 -15.55
CA GLU A 219 14.31 11.64 -14.62
C GLU A 219 13.36 11.15 -13.54
N GLY A 220 12.43 11.99 -13.09
CA GLY A 220 11.36 11.57 -12.20
C GLY A 220 10.47 10.47 -12.82
N SER A 221 10.18 10.56 -14.11
CA SER A 221 9.40 9.54 -14.82
C SER A 221 10.18 8.22 -14.98
N GLN A 222 11.49 8.29 -15.20
CA GLN A 222 12.36 7.11 -15.32
C GLN A 222 12.48 6.38 -13.99
N VAL A 223 12.65 7.09 -12.87
CA VAL A 223 12.60 6.52 -11.51
C VAL A 223 11.29 5.75 -11.29
N GLY A 224 10.16 6.35 -11.65
CA GLY A 224 8.85 5.71 -11.53
C GLY A 224 8.72 4.42 -12.36
N TYR A 225 9.22 4.43 -13.60
CA TYR A 225 9.26 3.26 -14.47
C TYR A 225 10.05 2.10 -13.85
N TRP A 226 11.30 2.32 -13.44
CA TRP A 226 12.13 1.26 -12.87
C TRP A 226 11.60 0.71 -11.54
N LEU A 227 11.00 1.58 -10.72
CA LEU A 227 10.39 1.16 -9.46
C LEU A 227 9.22 0.18 -9.69
N LEU A 228 8.37 0.43 -10.70
CA LEU A 228 7.26 -0.45 -11.05
C LEU A 228 7.74 -1.78 -11.66
N LEU A 229 8.79 -1.77 -12.48
CA LEU A 229 9.41 -3.00 -13.00
C LEU A 229 10.01 -3.86 -11.88
N LEU A 230 10.66 -3.22 -10.90
CA LEU A 230 11.21 -3.92 -9.74
C LEU A 230 10.10 -4.56 -8.90
N ALA A 231 9.01 -3.83 -8.65
CA ALA A 231 7.83 -4.37 -7.95
C ALA A 231 7.22 -5.56 -8.70
N ALA A 232 7.08 -5.46 -10.02
CA ALA A 232 6.56 -6.55 -10.85
C ALA A 232 7.46 -7.79 -10.77
N THR A 233 8.77 -7.62 -10.88
CA THR A 233 9.77 -8.70 -10.78
C THR A 233 9.76 -9.36 -9.40
N ALA A 234 9.61 -8.55 -8.34
CA ALA A 234 9.49 -9.01 -6.96
C ALA A 234 8.12 -9.67 -6.64
N LYS A 235 7.22 -9.75 -7.63
CA LYS A 235 5.87 -10.31 -7.50
C LYS A 235 5.03 -9.62 -6.43
N LEU A 236 5.23 -8.33 -6.23
CA LEU A 236 4.38 -7.53 -5.35
C LEU A 236 3.01 -7.33 -5.98
N HIS A 237 1.96 -7.49 -5.19
CA HIS A 237 0.63 -7.08 -5.58
C HIS A 237 0.53 -5.55 -5.51
N TYR A 238 -0.31 -4.96 -6.36
CA TYR A 238 -0.51 -3.50 -6.35
C TYR A 238 -0.89 -2.97 -4.96
N ASP A 239 -1.67 -3.77 -4.22
CA ASP A 239 -2.17 -3.44 -2.88
C ASP A 239 -1.07 -3.49 -1.80
N ASP A 240 0.09 -4.09 -2.09
CA ASP A 240 1.22 -4.16 -1.14
C ASP A 240 1.97 -2.82 -1.04
N PHE A 241 1.92 -1.97 -2.07
CA PHE A 241 2.68 -0.72 -2.13
C PHE A 241 1.84 0.51 -2.53
N THR A 242 0.65 0.33 -3.10
CA THR A 242 -0.36 1.40 -3.33
C THR A 242 0.23 2.72 -3.85
N PRO A 243 0.89 2.72 -5.02
CA PRO A 243 1.72 3.84 -5.46
C PRO A 243 0.92 5.15 -5.63
N HIS A 244 -0.34 5.05 -6.04
CA HIS A 244 -1.28 6.18 -6.12
C HIS A 244 -1.44 6.92 -4.79
N VAL A 245 -1.50 6.21 -3.66
CA VAL A 245 -1.60 6.83 -2.32
C VAL A 245 -0.33 7.63 -2.03
N SER A 246 0.84 7.07 -2.30
CA SER A 246 2.13 7.73 -2.08
C SER A 246 2.28 9.00 -2.92
N MET A 247 1.86 8.97 -4.19
CA MET A 247 1.87 10.13 -5.08
C MET A 247 0.92 11.25 -4.59
N LEU A 248 -0.26 10.89 -4.11
CA LEU A 248 -1.25 11.84 -3.60
C LEU A 248 -0.85 12.43 -2.24
N ARG A 249 -0.17 11.67 -1.38
CA ARG A 249 0.42 12.18 -0.13
C ARG A 249 1.46 13.26 -0.40
N GLY A 250 2.37 13.04 -1.35
CA GLY A 250 3.39 14.03 -1.74
C GLY A 250 2.80 15.34 -2.28
N TYR A 251 1.69 15.26 -3.01
CA TYR A 251 0.96 16.42 -3.51
C TYR A 251 0.32 17.24 -2.36
N ASN A 252 -0.30 16.57 -1.39
CA ASN A 252 -1.04 17.22 -0.31
C ASN A 252 -0.17 17.77 0.84
N GLU A 253 1.05 17.23 1.05
CA GLU A 253 1.88 17.61 2.20
C GLU A 253 3.04 18.59 1.87
N ARG A 254 3.36 18.83 0.59
CA ARG A 254 4.50 19.70 0.20
C ARG A 254 4.28 20.65 -0.99
N TYR A 255 3.22 20.47 -1.77
CA TYR A 255 2.93 21.31 -2.95
C TYR A 255 1.78 22.30 -2.72
N SER A 256 1.47 22.64 -1.47
CA SER A 256 0.57 23.75 -1.16
C SER A 256 1.27 25.08 -1.40
N ALA A 257 1.04 25.65 -2.59
CA ALA A 257 1.20 27.06 -3.00
C ALA A 257 2.59 27.74 -2.93
N ASP A 258 3.50 27.42 -2.01
CA ASP A 258 4.72 28.21 -1.79
C ASP A 258 5.95 27.77 -2.61
N VAL A 259 5.97 26.56 -3.17
CA VAL A 259 7.09 26.08 -4.00
C VAL A 259 6.98 26.57 -5.46
N GLY A 260 5.75 26.83 -5.94
CA GLY A 260 5.51 27.37 -7.28
C GLY A 260 6.11 28.77 -7.50
N THR A 261 6.32 29.52 -6.42
CA THR A 261 6.87 30.89 -6.47
C THR A 261 8.40 30.92 -6.62
N ARG A 262 9.10 29.81 -6.32
CA ARG A 262 10.58 29.74 -6.48
C ARG A 262 11.02 29.46 -7.93
N PHE A 263 10.13 28.93 -8.77
CA PHE A 263 10.45 28.64 -10.18
C PHE A 263 10.13 29.80 -11.15
N ILE A 264 9.41 30.84 -10.69
CA ILE A 264 8.99 31.98 -11.55
C ILE A 264 9.82 33.24 -11.28
N ALA A 265 10.61 33.28 -10.21
CA ALA A 265 11.37 34.46 -9.81
C ALA A 265 12.83 34.44 -10.32
N SER A 266 13.04 34.29 -11.62
CA SER A 266 14.36 34.59 -12.23
C SER A 266 14.30 35.25 -13.60
N GLU A 267 13.14 35.77 -14.05
CA GLU A 267 13.00 36.34 -15.40
C GLU A 267 12.48 37.78 -15.47
N GLN A 268 12.69 38.60 -14.43
CA GLN A 268 12.55 40.05 -14.56
C GLN A 268 13.61 40.81 -13.79
N GLN A 269 14.83 40.81 -14.34
CA GLN A 269 15.70 41.96 -14.16
C GLN A 269 16.74 42.03 -15.29
N GLU A 270 16.35 42.60 -16.44
CA GLU A 270 17.30 43.30 -17.30
C GLU A 270 16.61 44.26 -18.28
N ASN A 271 17.10 45.49 -18.27
CA ASN A 271 17.01 46.57 -19.27
C ASN A 271 15.85 47.58 -19.19
N CYS A 272 16.25 48.76 -18.68
CA CYS A 272 16.01 50.12 -19.18
C CYS A 272 14.93 50.35 -20.24
#